data_AF-F8WFA0-F1
#
_entry.id   AF-F8WFA0-F1
#
_cell.length_a   1.000
_cell.length_b   1.000
_cell.length_c   1.000
_cell.angle_alpha   90.00
_cell.angle_beta   90.00
_cell.angle_gamma   90.00
#
_symmetry.space_group_name_H-M   'P 1'
#
loop_
_entity.id
_entity.type
_entity.pdbx_description
1 polymer ?
#
loop_
_entity_poly.entity_id
_entity_poly.type
_entity_poly.pdbx_seq_one_letter_code
_entity_poly.pdbx_strand_id
1 'polypeptide(L)' 'MHFSIPETESRSGDSGGSAYVAYNIHVNGVLHCRVRYSQLLGLHEQVGLAPLP' A
#
# COMPACT_ATOMS: atom_id res chain seq x y z
N MET A 1 14.52 -0.26 -9.30
CA MET A 1 13.07 0.05 -9.39
C MET A 1 12.84 1.36 -8.66
N HIS A 2 12.41 2.42 -9.35
CA HIS A 2 12.08 3.69 -8.70
C HIS A 2 10.63 3.63 -8.19
N PHE A 3 10.46 3.57 -6.87
CA PHE A 3 9.15 3.55 -6.23
C PHE A 3 8.75 4.97 -5.83
N SER A 4 7.53 5.37 -6.17
CA SER A 4 6.94 6.63 -5.72
C SER A 4 5.47 6.44 -5.37
N ILE A 5 4.95 7.31 -4.49
CA ILE A 5 3.53 7.35 -4.13
C ILE A 5 3.08 8.79 -4.39
N PRO A 6 2.77 9.15 -5.64
CA PRO A 6 2.43 10.53 -5.99
C PRO A 6 1.05 10.94 -5.48
N GLU A 7 0.16 9.98 -5.22
CA GLU A 7 -1.25 10.23 -4.92
C GLU A 7 -1.80 9.28 -3.86
N THR A 8 -2.76 9.79 -3.10
CA THR A 8 -3.65 9.02 -2.24
C THR A 8 -5.11 9.28 -2.62
N GLU A 9 -5.96 8.26 -2.53
CA GLU A 9 -7.38 8.36 -2.86
C GLU A 9 -8.25 7.81 -1.72
N SER A 10 -9.42 8.44 -1.51
CA SER A 10 -10.45 7.90 -0.63
C SER A 10 -11.32 6.91 -1.39
N ARG A 11 -11.36 5.65 -0.92
CA ARG A 11 -12.09 4.57 -1.59
C ARG A 11 -13.04 3.87 -0.63
N SER A 12 -14.23 3.56 -1.12
CA SER A 12 -15.20 2.73 -0.40
C SER A 12 -14.76 1.26 -0.41
N GLY A 13 -14.97 0.54 0.69
CA GLY A 13 -14.74 -0.92 0.69
C GLY A 13 -15.67 -1.62 -0.29
N ASP A 14 -15.15 -2.60 -1.05
CA ASP A 14 -15.89 -3.35 -2.09
C ASP A 14 -17.22 -3.98 -1.61
N SER A 15 -17.40 -4.16 -0.29
CA SER A 15 -18.63 -4.72 0.31
C SER A 15 -19.39 -3.75 1.21
N GLY A 16 -19.42 -2.45 0.86
CA GLY A 16 -20.14 -1.43 1.66
C GLY A 16 -19.43 -1.06 2.96
N GLY A 17 -18.14 -1.38 3.07
CA GLY A 17 -17.30 -1.01 4.20
C GLY A 17 -16.95 0.48 4.20
N SER A 18 -16.58 0.99 5.39
CA SER A 18 -16.15 2.37 5.58
C SER A 18 -15.08 2.78 4.55
N ALA A 19 -15.12 4.05 4.14
CA ALA A 19 -14.12 4.60 3.25
C ALA A 19 -12.73 4.51 3.90
N TYR A 20 -11.73 4.15 3.11
CA TYR A 20 -10.34 4.07 3.52
C TYR A 20 -9.45 4.84 2.55
N VAL A 21 -8.27 5.20 3.02
CA VAL A 21 -7.24 5.82 2.18
C VAL A 21 -6.45 4.72 1.48
N ALA A 22 -6.46 4.76 0.16
CA ALA A 22 -5.60 3.94 -0.70
C ALA A 22 -4.38 4.75 -1.16
N TYR A 23 -3.24 4.07 -1.23
CA TYR A 23 -1.97 4.62 -1.67
C TYR A 23 -1.66 4.09 -3.07
N ASN A 24 -1.47 5.00 -4.03
CA ASN A 24 -1.18 4.67 -5.43
C ASN A 24 0.33 4.51 -5.59
N ILE A 25 0.80 3.26 -5.60
CA ILE A 25 2.21 2.95 -5.73
C ILE A 25 2.57 2.92 -7.21
N HIS A 26 3.48 3.80 -7.59
CA HIS A 26 4.03 3.89 -8.94
C HIS A 26 5.44 3.31 -8.97
N VAL A 27 5.73 2.53 -10.02
CA VAL A 27 7.06 2.00 -10.31
C VAL A 27 7.50 2.57 -11.65
N ASN A 28 8.63 3.29 -11.64
CA ASN A 28 9.15 4.02 -12.80
C ASN A 28 8.12 4.98 -13.42
N GLY A 29 7.32 5.64 -12.58
CA GLY A 29 6.28 6.61 -12.98
C GLY A 29 4.94 5.99 -13.39
N VAL A 30 4.88 4.68 -13.61
CA VAL A 30 3.65 3.97 -13.99
C VAL A 30 2.98 3.40 -12.74
N LEU A 31 1.66 3.57 -12.63
CA LEU A 31 0.87 2.97 -11.56
C LEU A 31 1.04 1.44 -11.57
N HIS A 32 1.49 0.90 -10.45
CA HIS A 32 1.75 -0.52 -10.28
C HIS A 32 0.65 -1.19 -9.45
N CYS A 33 0.33 -0.64 -8.28
CA CYS A 33 -0.72 -1.17 -7.41
C CYS A 33 -1.33 -0.09 -6.53
N ARG A 34 -2.50 -0.41 -5.97
CA ARG A 34 -3.19 0.41 -4.97
C ARG A 34 -3.40 -0.42 -3.73
N VAL A 35 -2.95 0.09 -2.60
CA VAL A 35 -3.00 -0.65 -1.34
C VAL A 35 -3.44 0.25 -0.20
N ARG A 36 -4.06 -0.35 0.82
CA ARG A 36 -4.30 0.32 2.10
C ARG A 36 -3.07 0.20 3.00
N TYR A 37 -2.94 1.08 3.98
CA TYR A 37 -1.81 1.07 4.91
C TYR A 37 -1.58 -0.28 5.59
N SER A 38 -2.65 -0.98 5.99
CA SER A 38 -2.53 -2.28 6.66
C SER A 38 -1.89 -3.37 5.79
N GLN A 39 -2.00 -3.29 4.46
CA GLN A 39 -1.31 -4.22 3.55
C GLN A 39 0.19 -3.92 3.50
N LEU A 40 0.56 -2.64 3.51
CA LEU A 40 1.97 -2.23 3.58
C LEU A 40 2.59 -2.58 4.93
N LEU A 41 1.84 -2.44 6.03
CA LEU A 41 2.27 -2.87 7.36
C LEU A 41 2.52 -4.39 7.38
N GLY A 42 1.57 -5.19 6.88
CA GLY A 42 1.75 -6.63 6.78
C GLY A 42 2.95 -7.03 5.92
N LEU A 43 3.21 -6.30 4.83
CA LEU A 43 4.43 -6.47 4.03
C LEU A 43 5.69 -6.12 4.84
N HIS A 44 5.68 -5.02 5.58
CA HIS A 44 6.80 -4.60 6.43
C HIS A 44 7.11 -5.64 7.50
N GLU A 45 6.09 -6.21 8.14
CA GLU A 45 6.24 -7.28 9.12
C GLU A 45 6.82 -8.56 8.48
N GLN A 46 6.33 -8.95 7.30
CA GLN A 46 6.83 -10.13 6.58
C GLN A 46 8.28 -9.99 6.11
N VAL A 47 8.70 -8.78 5.73
CA VAL A 47 10.06 -8.51 5.22
C VAL A 47 11.04 -8.14 6.33
N GLY A 48 10.57 -7.49 7.39
CA GLY A 48 11.40 -6.85 8.43
C GLY A 48 11.43 -7.55 9.79
N LEU A 49 10.57 -8.56 10.03
CA LEU A 49 10.65 -9.41 11.23
C LEU A 49 11.28 -10.77 10.93
N ALA A 50 12.43 -10.78 10.26
CA ALA A 50 13.41 -11.80 10.62
C ALA A 50 13.89 -11.44 12.04
N PRO A 51 13.68 -12.30 13.07
CA PRO A 51 14.30 -12.04 14.37
C PRO A 51 15.79 -11.92 14.15
N LEU A 52 16.35 -10.76 14.46
CA LEU A 52 17.81 -10.57 14.50
C LEU A 52 18.37 -11.58 15.51
N PRO A 53 19.42 -12.36 15.18
CA PRO A 53 20.06 -13.26 16.13
C PRO A 53 20.72 -12.51 17.28
#